data_AF-A0A9X3H8E5-F1
#
_entry.id   AF-A0A9X3H8E5-F1
#
_cell.length_a   1.000
_cell.length_b   1.000
_cell.length_c   1.000
_cell.angle_alpha   90.00
_cell.angle_beta   90.00
_cell.angle_gamma   90.00
#
_symmetry.space_group_name_H-M   'P 1'
#
loop_
_entity.id
_entity.type
_entity.pdbx_description
1 polymer ?
#
loop_
_entity_poly.entity_id
_entity_poly.type
_entity_poly.pdbx_seq_one_letter_code
_entity_poly.pdbx_strand_id
1 'polypeptide(L)'
;MRKYFFYSMIFLFLAVTSCKEDDEDQCCDPTNPECANYDPCLGKMETTADFAILQPYAQVGPNAGTFFEDSVTFGATMRFVAKDTAADSYRWILGVDTIYDEIEVTRSTFSLPEGSYPVSLQVTKDPDSLCFPLDDGMDEKTKFFTKINGCDAAIWGEYRGILESNINDSLNIRLLVSSSPNTIQPCNPQSPIGYVFGLNLLGENDTIRLEGNGATNTRYSFHLENNTSDNTGEAVLVIETGLIEISYSLEGETEKFNGIKL
;
A
#
# COMPACT_ATOMS: atom_id res chain seq x y z
N MET A 1 1.78 -48.72 12.52
CA MET A 1 2.05 -47.27 12.34
C MET A 1 0.82 -46.36 12.31
N ARG A 2 -0.38 -46.82 12.73
CA ARG A 2 -1.62 -46.02 12.68
C ARG A 2 -2.22 -45.69 14.05
N LYS A 3 -1.53 -46.08 15.13
CA LYS A 3 -1.99 -45.91 16.53
C LYS A 3 -1.28 -44.77 17.30
N TYR A 4 -0.15 -44.26 16.79
CA TYR A 4 0.58 -43.15 17.41
C TYR A 4 0.13 -41.76 16.92
N PHE A 5 -0.59 -41.70 15.79
CA PHE A 5 -1.09 -40.43 15.24
C PHE A 5 -2.25 -39.85 16.05
N PHE A 6 -3.07 -40.71 16.67
CA PHE A 6 -4.22 -40.29 17.49
C PHE A 6 -3.79 -39.71 18.85
N TYR A 7 -2.67 -40.17 19.42
CA TYR A 7 -2.16 -39.63 20.69
C TYR A 7 -1.46 -38.28 20.53
N SER A 8 -0.94 -37.97 19.34
CA SER A 8 -0.32 -36.67 19.04
C SER A 8 -1.34 -35.53 18.94
N MET A 9 -2.58 -35.83 18.56
CA MET A 9 -3.64 -34.81 18.42
C MET A 9 -4.33 -34.49 19.75
N ILE A 10 -4.24 -35.39 20.74
CA ILE A 10 -4.79 -35.17 22.09
C ILE A 10 -3.82 -34.35 22.96
N PHE A 11 -2.51 -34.43 22.72
CA PHE A 11 -1.52 -33.64 23.46
C PHE A 11 -1.48 -32.16 23.03
N LEU A 12 -1.94 -31.84 21.83
CA LEU A 12 -2.04 -30.46 21.33
C LEU A 12 -3.29 -29.72 21.85
N PHE A 13 -4.29 -30.45 22.38
CA PHE A 13 -5.50 -29.86 22.98
C PHE A 13 -5.35 -29.47 24.45
N LEU A 14 -4.25 -29.86 25.11
CA LEU A 14 -3.98 -29.55 26.53
C LEU A 14 -3.16 -28.26 26.75
N ALA A 15 -2.71 -27.60 25.69
CA ALA A 15 -2.05 -26.30 25.78
C ALA A 15 -3.02 -25.11 25.63
N VAL A 16 -4.32 -25.37 25.48
CA VAL A 16 -5.37 -24.36 25.30
C VAL A 16 -6.49 -24.53 26.34
N THR A 17 -6.12 -24.77 27.60
CA THR A 17 -7.01 -24.49 28.74
C THR A 17 -6.69 -23.05 29.17
N SER A 18 -7.27 -22.04 28.54
CA SER A 18 -8.57 -21.45 28.91
C SER A 18 -8.69 -21.34 30.43
N CYS A 19 -8.48 -20.12 30.95
CA CYS A 19 -8.87 -19.74 32.31
C CYS A 19 -10.30 -20.24 32.56
N LYS A 20 -10.48 -20.98 33.66
CA LYS A 20 -11.81 -21.39 34.12
C LYS A 20 -12.36 -20.24 34.97
N GLU A 21 -13.57 -19.78 34.67
CA GLU A 21 -14.30 -18.73 35.38
C GLU A 21 -14.81 -19.16 36.78
N ASP A 22 -14.17 -20.10 37.47
CA ASP A 22 -14.74 -20.79 38.64
C ASP A 22 -14.10 -20.43 40.00
N ASP A 23 -13.28 -19.37 40.11
CA ASP A 23 -12.82 -18.85 41.41
C ASP A 23 -13.00 -17.33 41.47
N GLU A 24 -13.71 -16.84 42.50
CA GLU A 24 -14.13 -15.45 42.72
C GLU A 24 -13.00 -14.39 42.81
N ASP A 25 -11.73 -14.73 42.57
CA ASP A 25 -10.58 -13.82 42.72
C ASP A 25 -9.51 -13.92 41.61
N GLN A 26 -9.74 -14.62 40.49
CA GLN A 26 -8.74 -14.67 39.40
C GLN A 26 -8.88 -13.50 38.43
N CYS A 27 -8.26 -12.39 38.81
CA CYS A 27 -7.91 -11.26 37.97
C CYS A 27 -7.16 -11.75 36.71
N CYS A 28 -7.79 -11.64 35.53
CA CYS A 28 -7.26 -12.11 34.23
C CYS A 28 -6.78 -10.96 33.32
N ASP A 29 -6.72 -9.74 33.83
CA ASP A 29 -6.28 -8.57 33.07
C ASP A 29 -4.75 -8.43 33.14
N PRO A 30 -4.02 -8.69 32.03
CA PRO A 30 -2.56 -8.60 32.03
C PRO A 30 -2.03 -7.18 32.18
N THR A 31 -2.89 -6.15 32.17
CA THR A 31 -2.51 -4.76 32.45
C THR A 31 -2.66 -4.37 33.92
N ASN A 32 -3.30 -5.21 34.75
CA ASN A 32 -3.52 -4.92 36.17
C ASN A 32 -2.42 -5.57 37.03
N PRO A 33 -1.63 -4.79 37.79
CA PRO A 33 -0.52 -5.29 38.61
C PRO A 33 -0.93 -6.24 39.74
N GLU A 34 -2.21 -6.25 40.14
CA GLU A 34 -2.74 -7.18 41.13
C GLU A 34 -3.11 -8.55 40.53
N CYS A 35 -3.14 -8.66 39.19
CA CYS A 35 -3.40 -9.93 38.50
C CYS A 35 -2.14 -10.80 38.40
N ALA A 36 -2.31 -12.13 38.51
CA ALA A 36 -1.21 -13.08 38.37
C ALA A 36 -0.59 -13.12 36.96
N ASN A 37 -1.32 -12.68 35.94
CA ASN A 37 -0.85 -12.59 34.56
C ASN A 37 -0.39 -11.17 34.17
N TYR A 38 -0.14 -10.29 35.15
CA TYR A 38 0.37 -8.95 34.89
C TYR A 38 1.68 -8.99 34.10
N ASP A 39 1.72 -8.23 33.01
CA ASP A 39 2.91 -8.02 32.19
C ASP A 39 3.13 -6.50 32.03
N PRO A 40 4.12 -5.90 32.73
CA PRO A 40 4.42 -4.47 32.63
C PRO A 40 4.96 -4.06 31.24
N CYS A 41 5.23 -5.02 30.37
CA CYS A 41 5.76 -4.85 29.03
C CYS A 41 4.69 -5.06 27.94
N LEU A 42 3.47 -5.44 28.32
CA LEU A 42 2.39 -5.64 27.37
C LEU A 42 2.11 -4.35 26.59
N GLY A 43 2.17 -4.46 25.25
CA GLY A 43 1.88 -3.34 24.34
C GLY A 43 2.99 -2.28 24.26
N LYS A 44 4.10 -2.44 24.99
CA LYS A 44 5.28 -1.64 24.77
C LYS A 44 6.02 -2.14 23.53
N MET A 45 6.74 -1.23 22.88
CA MET A 45 7.61 -1.54 21.75
C MET A 45 8.98 -0.92 22.00
N GLU A 46 10.01 -1.62 21.55
CA GLU A 46 11.36 -1.08 21.46
C GLU A 46 11.38 0.16 20.56
N THR A 47 12.39 1.00 20.76
CA THR A 47 12.65 2.16 19.91
C THR A 47 12.79 1.71 18.46
N THR A 48 12.03 2.33 17.54
CA THR A 48 12.10 1.97 16.12
C THR A 48 12.02 3.18 15.21
N ALA A 49 12.99 3.25 14.28
CA ALA A 49 13.03 4.21 13.19
C ALA A 49 12.28 3.70 11.95
N ASP A 50 11.38 2.72 12.05
CA ASP A 50 10.57 2.33 10.90
C ASP A 50 9.60 3.45 10.50
N PHE A 51 9.42 3.63 9.20
CA PHE A 51 8.55 4.68 8.66
C PHE A 51 7.85 4.25 7.37
N ALA A 52 6.72 4.85 7.05
CA ALA A 52 6.03 4.66 5.79
C ALA A 52 6.46 5.72 4.76
N ILE A 53 6.55 5.31 3.49
CA ILE A 53 6.71 6.20 2.34
C ILE A 53 5.38 6.22 1.60
N LEU A 54 4.73 7.37 1.59
CA LEU A 54 3.36 7.51 1.13
C LEU A 54 3.30 8.42 -0.11
N GLN A 55 2.61 7.97 -1.15
CA GLN A 55 2.30 8.74 -2.35
C GLN A 55 0.82 9.17 -2.33
N PRO A 56 0.51 10.43 -2.67
CA PRO A 56 -0.88 10.85 -2.84
C PRO A 56 -1.49 10.14 -4.04
N TYR A 57 -2.71 9.66 -3.88
CA TYR A 57 -3.43 8.98 -4.95
C TYR A 57 -3.92 9.98 -6.00
N ALA A 58 -4.52 11.08 -5.56
CA ALA A 58 -5.02 12.14 -6.41
C ALA A 58 -4.70 13.51 -5.84
N GLN A 59 -4.49 14.50 -6.71
CA GLN A 59 -4.26 15.90 -6.32
C GLN A 59 -5.57 16.66 -6.09
N VAL A 60 -6.64 16.27 -6.78
CA VAL A 60 -7.95 16.90 -6.76
C VAL A 60 -9.04 15.84 -6.85
N GLY A 61 -10.30 16.23 -6.62
CA GLY A 61 -11.44 15.31 -6.72
C GLY A 61 -11.71 14.54 -5.42
N PRO A 62 -12.60 13.53 -5.45
CA PRO A 62 -13.04 12.79 -4.26
C PRO A 62 -11.92 11.99 -3.60
N ASN A 63 -10.85 11.68 -4.34
CA ASN A 63 -9.66 10.97 -3.83
C ASN A 63 -8.55 11.93 -3.34
N ALA A 64 -8.80 13.24 -3.33
CA ALA A 64 -7.83 14.21 -2.85
C ALA A 64 -7.53 13.98 -1.36
N GLY A 65 -6.25 13.89 -1.02
CA GLY A 65 -5.81 13.61 0.35
C GLY A 65 -5.77 12.12 0.73
N THR A 66 -6.12 11.21 -0.19
CA THR A 66 -5.84 9.78 -0.03
C THR A 66 -4.37 9.51 -0.32
N PHE A 67 -3.71 8.72 0.52
CA PHE A 67 -2.33 8.31 0.37
C PHE A 67 -2.20 6.79 0.42
N PHE A 68 -1.27 6.24 -0.35
CA PHE A 68 -0.92 4.83 -0.33
C PHE A 68 0.57 4.66 -0.04
N GLU A 69 0.92 3.59 0.68
CA GLU A 69 2.32 3.21 0.85
C GLU A 69 2.88 2.70 -0.47
N ASP A 70 3.75 3.49 -1.09
CA ASP A 70 4.37 3.22 -2.38
C ASP A 70 5.71 3.96 -2.42
N SER A 71 6.78 3.21 -2.65
CA SER A 71 8.13 3.76 -2.77
C SER A 71 8.48 4.16 -4.20
N VAL A 72 7.59 3.98 -5.17
CA VAL A 72 7.80 4.38 -6.56
C VAL A 72 6.87 5.52 -6.93
N THR A 73 7.43 6.64 -7.39
CA THR A 73 6.68 7.81 -7.79
C THR A 73 7.03 8.27 -9.19
N PHE A 74 6.05 8.77 -9.93
CA PHE A 74 6.28 9.48 -11.19
C PHE A 74 6.17 11.00 -11.03
N GLY A 75 6.17 11.52 -9.80
CA GLY A 75 6.14 12.96 -9.49
C GLY A 75 4.92 13.32 -8.69
N ALA A 76 5.12 13.47 -7.39
CA ALA A 76 4.08 13.80 -6.45
C ALA A 76 4.65 14.51 -5.23
N THR A 77 3.75 15.05 -4.42
CA THR A 77 4.05 15.50 -3.06
C THR A 77 4.02 14.28 -2.14
N MET A 78 5.17 13.65 -1.96
CA MET A 78 5.33 12.47 -1.12
C MET A 78 5.33 12.82 0.37
N ARG A 79 4.91 11.86 1.19
CA ARG A 79 4.84 11.97 2.64
C ARG A 79 5.61 10.83 3.29
N PHE A 80 6.38 11.16 4.31
CA PHE A 80 7.19 10.22 5.09
C PHE A 80 6.69 10.26 6.53
N VAL A 81 6.28 9.13 7.10
CA VAL A 81 5.61 9.08 8.41
C VAL A 81 6.31 8.08 9.32
N ALA A 82 6.84 8.52 10.45
CA ALA A 82 7.40 7.64 11.46
C ALA A 82 6.30 6.72 12.03
N LYS A 83 6.61 5.43 12.21
CA LYS A 83 5.67 4.47 12.79
C LYS A 83 5.67 4.50 14.31
N ASP A 84 6.81 4.77 14.93
CA ASP A 84 6.85 5.10 16.35
C ASP A 84 6.35 6.54 16.51
N THR A 85 5.14 6.72 17.05
CA THR A 85 4.57 8.05 17.32
C THR A 85 4.83 8.52 18.75
N ALA A 86 5.55 7.73 19.54
CA ALA A 86 5.82 7.96 20.96
C ALA A 86 7.31 8.17 21.24
N ALA A 87 8.14 8.36 20.22
CA ALA A 87 9.53 8.77 20.38
C ALA A 87 9.63 10.22 20.87
N ASP A 88 10.69 10.52 21.62
CA ASP A 88 10.94 11.84 22.20
C ASP A 88 11.47 12.84 21.16
N SER A 89 12.15 12.34 20.12
CA SER A 89 12.60 13.18 19.00
C SER A 89 12.69 12.40 17.69
N TYR A 90 12.58 13.14 16.59
CA TYR A 90 12.65 12.64 15.22
C TYR A 90 13.68 13.44 14.45
N ARG A 91 14.50 12.78 13.64
CA ARG A 91 15.43 13.43 12.73
C ARG A 91 15.36 12.77 11.36
N TRP A 92 14.78 13.50 10.42
CA TRP A 92 14.71 13.10 9.03
C TRP A 92 15.89 13.65 8.25
N ILE A 93 16.47 12.81 7.39
CA ILE A 93 17.51 13.19 6.43
C ILE A 93 16.99 12.85 5.03
N LEU A 94 16.70 13.89 4.24
CA LEU A 94 16.13 13.81 2.90
C LEU A 94 17.10 14.43 1.90
N GLY A 95 18.06 13.63 1.42
CA GLY A 95 19.16 14.14 0.60
C GLY A 95 20.04 15.11 1.40
N VAL A 96 19.94 16.41 1.08
CA VAL A 96 20.69 17.47 1.78
C VAL A 96 19.91 18.12 2.92
N ASP A 97 18.59 17.90 2.97
CA ASP A 97 17.73 18.48 4.00
C ASP A 97 17.80 17.63 5.27
N THR A 98 17.92 18.30 6.42
CA THR A 98 17.72 17.69 7.74
C THR A 98 16.58 18.38 8.45
N ILE A 99 15.63 17.62 8.97
CA ILE A 99 14.40 18.11 9.61
C ILE A 99 14.30 17.44 10.97
N TYR A 100 13.95 18.22 11.98
CA TYR A 100 13.93 17.78 13.37
C TYR A 100 12.51 17.87 13.93
N ASP A 101 12.20 16.98 14.86
CA ASP A 101 11.03 16.99 15.74
C ASP A 101 9.67 16.93 15.03
N GLU A 102 9.66 16.36 13.82
CA GLU A 102 8.45 16.13 13.02
C GLU A 102 8.18 14.63 12.88
N ILE A 103 7.00 14.16 13.29
CA ILE A 103 6.56 12.77 13.10
C ILE A 103 6.33 12.47 11.61
N GLU A 104 5.91 13.49 10.86
CA GLU A 104 5.60 13.41 9.43
C GLU A 104 6.33 14.52 8.66
N VAL A 105 6.91 14.17 7.52
CA VAL A 105 7.49 15.14 6.59
C VAL A 105 6.87 14.98 5.21
N THR A 106 6.48 16.09 4.60
CA THR A 106 6.00 16.14 3.21
C THR A 106 7.01 16.83 2.30
N ARG A 107 7.34 16.23 1.14
CA ARG A 107 8.23 16.82 0.12
C ARG A 107 7.72 16.59 -1.29
N SER A 108 7.89 17.62 -2.12
CA SER A 108 7.61 17.51 -3.55
C SER A 108 8.76 16.83 -4.29
N THR A 109 8.43 15.92 -5.20
CA THR A 109 9.38 15.21 -6.06
C THR A 109 9.26 15.60 -7.54
N PHE A 110 8.48 16.63 -7.87
CA PHE A 110 8.26 17.05 -9.25
C PHE A 110 9.54 17.51 -9.96
N SER A 111 10.44 18.18 -9.24
CA SER A 111 11.70 18.70 -9.77
C SER A 111 12.86 17.69 -9.71
N LEU A 112 12.65 16.52 -9.10
CA LEU A 112 13.69 15.51 -9.02
C LEU A 112 13.84 14.80 -10.38
N PRO A 113 15.08 14.58 -10.87
CA PRO A 113 15.28 13.70 -12.01
C PRO A 113 14.87 12.26 -11.68
N GLU A 114 14.78 11.42 -12.70
CA GLU A 114 14.57 9.98 -12.49
C GLU A 114 15.78 9.38 -11.74
N GLY A 115 15.50 8.51 -10.77
CA GLY A 115 16.54 7.97 -9.89
C GLY A 115 16.01 7.46 -8.56
N SER A 116 16.91 6.89 -7.76
CA SER A 116 16.60 6.41 -6.41
C SER A 116 17.18 7.36 -5.35
N TYR A 117 16.38 7.67 -4.34
CA TYR A 117 16.67 8.68 -3.34
C TYR A 117 16.58 8.09 -1.94
N PRO A 118 17.64 8.23 -1.11
CA PRO A 118 17.61 7.78 0.26
C PRO A 118 16.78 8.72 1.14
N VAL A 119 16.06 8.12 2.08
CA VAL A 119 15.35 8.79 3.17
C VAL A 119 15.77 8.09 4.44
N SER A 120 16.36 8.83 5.37
CA SER A 120 16.73 8.30 6.67
C SER A 120 15.89 8.93 7.75
N LEU A 121 15.44 8.11 8.71
CA LEU A 121 14.85 8.54 9.96
C LEU A 121 15.74 8.04 11.08
N GLN A 122 16.09 8.94 11.99
CA GLN A 122 16.65 8.62 13.30
C GLN A 122 15.60 8.99 14.33
N VAL A 123 15.33 8.09 15.27
CA VAL A 123 14.46 8.34 16.42
C VAL A 123 15.26 8.21 17.70
N THR A 124 14.85 8.93 18.73
CA THR A 124 15.39 8.77 20.08
C THR A 124 14.26 8.75 21.09
N LYS A 125 14.39 7.87 22.09
CA LYS A 125 13.42 7.64 23.14
C LYS A 125 14.14 7.28 24.45
N ASP A 126 13.55 7.62 25.59
CA ASP A 126 14.03 7.08 26.87
C ASP A 126 13.94 5.55 26.88
N PRO A 127 15.06 4.81 27.03
CA PRO A 127 15.06 3.36 26.93
C PRO A 127 14.33 2.69 28.10
N ASP A 128 13.39 1.80 27.78
CA ASP A 128 12.74 0.95 28.77
C ASP A 128 13.56 -0.31 29.00
N SER A 129 14.64 -0.19 29.77
CA SER A 129 15.54 -1.32 30.08
C SER A 129 14.88 -2.46 30.87
N LEU A 130 13.68 -2.25 31.44
CA LEU A 130 12.92 -3.31 32.10
C LEU A 130 12.31 -4.24 31.06
N CYS A 131 11.75 -3.68 30.00
CA CYS A 131 11.07 -4.43 28.95
C CYS A 131 11.97 -4.79 27.76
N PHE A 132 12.92 -3.92 27.44
CA PHE A 132 13.86 -4.06 26.34
C PHE A 132 15.29 -3.80 26.85
N PRO A 133 15.94 -4.77 27.53
CA PRO A 133 17.25 -4.57 28.15
C PRO A 133 18.40 -4.25 27.17
N LEU A 134 18.17 -4.44 25.86
CA LEU A 134 19.13 -4.17 24.79
C LEU A 134 18.79 -2.89 24.00
N ASP A 135 17.65 -2.27 24.26
CA ASP A 135 17.27 -1.00 23.63
C ASP A 135 18.06 0.13 24.32
N ASP A 136 18.88 0.83 23.54
CA ASP A 136 19.68 1.96 24.00
C ASP A 136 18.96 3.31 23.83
N GLY A 137 17.71 3.27 23.36
CA GLY A 137 16.87 4.44 23.15
C GLY A 137 17.11 5.13 21.82
N MET A 138 17.85 4.53 20.87
CA MET A 138 18.12 5.11 19.56
C MET A 138 18.00 4.07 18.45
N ASP A 139 17.28 4.41 17.39
CA ASP A 139 17.27 3.62 16.15
C ASP A 139 17.44 4.55 14.94
N GLU A 140 18.01 4.02 13.86
CA GLU A 140 18.15 4.70 12.59
C GLU A 140 17.84 3.76 11.44
N LYS A 141 16.96 4.19 10.53
CA LYS A 141 16.60 3.42 9.35
C LYS A 141 16.68 4.27 8.11
N THR A 142 17.23 3.69 7.04
CA THR A 142 17.19 4.28 5.71
C THR A 142 16.33 3.43 4.78
N LYS A 143 15.36 4.04 4.11
CA LYS A 143 14.61 3.47 2.98
C LYS A 143 14.85 4.30 1.73
N PHE A 144 14.49 3.74 0.58
CA PHE A 144 14.62 4.42 -0.69
C PHE A 144 13.24 4.60 -1.32
N PHE A 145 13.05 5.74 -1.99
CA PHE A 145 12.01 5.87 -3.00
C PHE A 145 12.65 6.05 -4.38
N THR A 146 11.93 5.67 -5.43
CA THR A 146 12.38 5.76 -6.81
C THR A 146 11.46 6.70 -7.58
N LYS A 147 12.04 7.72 -8.20
CA LYS A 147 11.39 8.58 -9.18
C LYS A 147 11.55 7.94 -10.56
N ILE A 148 10.44 7.61 -11.21
CA ILE A 148 10.38 7.06 -12.57
C ILE A 148 9.66 8.01 -13.51
N ASN A 149 9.70 7.70 -14.80
CA ASN A 149 8.77 8.28 -15.75
C ASN A 149 7.34 7.79 -15.52
N GLY A 150 6.34 8.66 -15.70
CA GLY A 150 4.93 8.26 -15.62
C GLY A 150 4.53 7.22 -16.66
N CYS A 151 5.21 7.22 -17.82
CA CYS A 151 5.04 6.21 -18.86
C CYS A 151 5.49 4.81 -18.42
N ASP A 152 6.37 4.72 -17.43
CA ASP A 152 7.02 3.49 -16.97
C ASP A 152 6.34 2.90 -15.72
N ALA A 153 5.22 3.48 -15.25
CA ALA A 153 4.52 2.97 -14.08
C ALA A 153 4.07 1.51 -14.29
N ALA A 154 4.21 0.70 -13.25
CA ALA A 154 3.97 -0.74 -13.31
C ALA A 154 2.52 -1.08 -13.67
N ILE A 155 1.56 -0.23 -13.34
CA ILE A 155 0.14 -0.41 -13.67
C ILE A 155 -0.16 -0.33 -15.19
N TRP A 156 0.77 0.17 -16.02
CA TRP A 156 0.61 0.17 -17.47
C TRP A 156 1.10 -1.13 -18.10
N GLY A 157 0.37 -1.61 -19.11
CA GLY A 157 0.73 -2.83 -19.82
C GLY A 157 -0.47 -3.66 -20.26
N GLU A 158 -0.16 -4.87 -20.70
CA GLU A 158 -1.11 -5.89 -21.11
C GLU A 158 -1.27 -6.94 -20.01
N TYR A 159 -2.50 -7.39 -19.81
CA TYR A 159 -2.86 -8.33 -18.76
C TYR A 159 -3.73 -9.42 -19.37
N ARG A 160 -3.48 -10.67 -18.99
CA ARG A 160 -4.33 -11.80 -19.35
C ARG A 160 -5.06 -12.31 -18.13
N GLY A 161 -6.38 -12.45 -18.23
CA GLY A 161 -7.20 -12.80 -17.08
C GLY A 161 -8.60 -13.23 -17.46
N ILE A 162 -9.46 -13.29 -16.45
CA ILE A 162 -10.87 -13.67 -16.55
C ILE A 162 -11.76 -12.56 -16.01
N LEU A 163 -12.96 -12.43 -16.57
CA LEU A 163 -14.03 -11.63 -15.98
C LEU A 163 -14.80 -12.49 -14.98
N GLU A 164 -15.26 -11.90 -13.87
CA GLU A 164 -16.08 -12.61 -12.90
C GLU A 164 -17.42 -13.08 -13.52
N SER A 165 -17.98 -12.31 -14.45
CA SER A 165 -19.16 -12.72 -15.22
C SER A 165 -18.91 -13.90 -16.17
N ASN A 166 -17.67 -14.14 -16.59
CA ASN A 166 -17.30 -15.17 -17.55
C ASN A 166 -15.99 -15.88 -17.19
N ILE A 167 -16.05 -16.72 -16.15
CA ILE A 167 -14.88 -17.45 -15.61
C ILE A 167 -14.30 -18.53 -16.55
N ASN A 168 -15.00 -18.87 -17.64
CA ASN A 168 -14.60 -19.95 -18.55
C ASN A 168 -13.80 -19.46 -19.76
N ASP A 169 -13.71 -18.15 -19.96
CA ASP A 169 -12.94 -17.56 -21.05
C ASP A 169 -11.90 -16.59 -20.51
N SER A 170 -10.72 -16.63 -21.12
CA SER A 170 -9.63 -15.72 -20.78
C SER A 170 -9.51 -14.66 -21.87
N LEU A 171 -9.38 -13.40 -21.48
CA LEU A 171 -9.14 -12.32 -22.42
C LEU A 171 -7.92 -11.49 -22.03
N ASN A 172 -7.38 -10.80 -23.02
CA ASN A 172 -6.32 -9.83 -22.82
C ASN A 172 -6.93 -8.44 -22.74
N ILE A 173 -6.61 -7.70 -21.69
CA ILE A 173 -6.90 -6.27 -21.57
C ILE A 173 -5.62 -5.47 -21.57
N ARG A 174 -5.69 -4.19 -21.92
CA ARG A 174 -4.53 -3.31 -21.86
C ARG A 174 -4.87 -1.96 -21.25
N LEU A 175 -4.04 -1.51 -20.31
CA LEU A 175 -4.04 -0.14 -19.81
C LEU A 175 -2.88 0.62 -20.44
N LEU A 176 -3.20 1.69 -21.15
CA LEU A 176 -2.22 2.44 -21.95
C LEU A 176 -2.27 3.93 -21.66
N VAL A 177 -1.10 4.51 -21.40
CA VAL A 177 -0.92 5.97 -21.41
C VAL A 177 -0.63 6.46 -22.82
N SER A 178 -1.30 7.54 -23.21
CA SER A 178 -1.24 8.19 -24.52
C SER A 178 -0.95 9.68 -24.39
N SER A 179 -0.14 10.22 -25.31
CA SER A 179 0.09 11.65 -25.44
C SER A 179 -1.05 12.42 -26.12
N SER A 180 -2.08 11.71 -26.62
CA SER A 180 -3.22 12.31 -27.32
C SER A 180 -4.55 11.94 -26.64
N PRO A 181 -5.49 12.90 -26.49
CA PRO A 181 -6.82 12.63 -25.92
C PRO A 181 -7.70 11.77 -26.81
N ASN A 182 -7.45 11.78 -28.12
CA ASN A 182 -8.40 11.26 -29.11
C ASN A 182 -7.90 9.99 -29.81
N THR A 183 -6.62 9.67 -29.67
CA THR A 183 -5.98 8.57 -30.38
C THR A 183 -4.92 7.95 -29.50
N ILE A 184 -4.76 6.63 -29.56
CA ILE A 184 -3.65 5.95 -28.91
C ILE A 184 -2.35 6.37 -29.61
N GLN A 185 -1.51 7.10 -28.89
CA GLN A 185 -0.17 7.48 -29.29
C GLN A 185 0.83 7.00 -28.23
N PRO A 186 2.10 6.81 -28.58
CA PRO A 186 3.12 6.50 -27.59
C PRO A 186 3.13 7.54 -26.47
N CYS A 187 3.28 7.08 -25.22
CA CYS A 187 3.42 7.97 -24.09
C CYS A 187 4.62 8.91 -24.31
N ASN A 188 4.40 10.21 -24.10
CA ASN A 188 5.45 11.21 -24.24
C ASN A 188 5.90 11.66 -22.84
N PRO A 189 7.13 11.34 -22.41
CA PRO A 189 7.63 11.67 -21.07
C PRO A 189 7.74 13.17 -20.81
N GLN A 190 7.72 14.01 -21.86
CA GLN A 190 7.75 15.46 -21.76
C GLN A 190 6.35 16.09 -21.63
N SER A 191 5.29 15.29 -21.84
CA SER A 191 3.92 15.76 -21.67
C SER A 191 3.47 15.54 -20.21
N PRO A 192 3.09 16.60 -19.48
CA PRO A 192 2.61 16.45 -18.10
C PRO A 192 1.24 15.79 -18.02
N ILE A 193 0.56 15.57 -19.16
CA ILE A 193 -0.77 14.95 -19.24
C ILE A 193 -0.63 13.70 -20.10
N GLY A 194 -0.78 12.54 -19.47
CA GLY A 194 -1.05 11.28 -20.15
C GLY A 194 -2.54 11.00 -20.08
N TYR A 195 -3.18 10.78 -21.23
CA TYR A 195 -4.53 10.22 -21.29
C TYR A 195 -4.43 8.71 -21.16
N VAL A 196 -5.36 8.07 -20.46
CA VAL A 196 -5.34 6.61 -20.32
C VAL A 196 -6.43 5.99 -21.18
N PHE A 197 -6.10 4.89 -21.85
CA PHE A 197 -7.01 4.08 -22.62
C PHE A 197 -7.04 2.67 -22.05
N GLY A 198 -8.25 2.15 -21.83
CA GLY A 198 -8.52 0.73 -21.59
C GLY A 198 -8.88 0.08 -22.92
N LEU A 199 -8.17 -0.99 -23.28
CA LEU A 199 -8.46 -1.78 -24.47
C LEU A 199 -9.06 -3.11 -24.06
N ASN A 200 -10.14 -3.49 -24.75
CA ASN A 200 -10.86 -4.74 -24.58
C ASN A 200 -11.39 -4.95 -23.14
N LEU A 201 -11.75 -3.87 -22.44
CA LEU A 201 -12.25 -3.98 -21.07
C LEU A 201 -13.57 -4.76 -21.01
N LEU A 202 -14.36 -4.76 -22.07
CA LEU A 202 -15.64 -5.47 -22.14
C LEU A 202 -15.52 -6.85 -22.80
N GLY A 203 -14.32 -7.24 -23.24
CA GLY A 203 -14.13 -8.46 -24.02
C GLY A 203 -14.66 -8.36 -25.46
N GLU A 204 -15.01 -7.17 -25.94
CA GLU A 204 -15.60 -6.94 -27.26
C GLU A 204 -14.66 -6.22 -28.24
N ASN A 205 -13.35 -6.26 -27.96
CA ASN A 205 -12.31 -5.51 -28.68
C ASN A 205 -12.59 -3.99 -28.69
N ASP A 206 -13.12 -3.49 -27.57
CA ASP A 206 -13.41 -2.10 -27.32
C ASP A 206 -12.14 -1.27 -27.07
N THR A 207 -12.28 0.04 -27.17
CA THR A 207 -11.26 1.00 -26.75
C THR A 207 -11.96 2.14 -26.07
N ILE A 208 -11.71 2.27 -24.77
CA ILE A 208 -12.41 3.23 -23.91
C ILE A 208 -11.38 4.20 -23.35
N ARG A 209 -11.69 5.50 -23.44
CA ARG A 209 -10.89 6.52 -22.78
C ARG A 209 -11.27 6.60 -21.29
N LEU A 210 -10.24 6.57 -20.46
CA LEU A 210 -10.34 6.57 -19.00
C LEU A 210 -9.87 7.93 -18.47
N GLU A 211 -10.77 8.66 -17.82
CA GLU A 211 -10.45 9.90 -17.14
C GLU A 211 -9.91 9.61 -15.74
N GLY A 212 -8.60 9.79 -15.56
CA GLY A 212 -7.93 9.46 -14.30
C GLY A 212 -8.43 10.30 -13.13
N ASN A 213 -8.76 9.62 -12.03
CA ASN A 213 -9.13 10.21 -10.74
C ASN A 213 -8.12 9.87 -9.63
N GLY A 214 -6.98 9.30 -10.00
CA GLY A 214 -5.87 9.00 -9.11
C GLY A 214 -4.96 7.93 -9.71
N ALA A 215 -3.66 8.05 -9.48
CA ALA A 215 -2.67 7.12 -10.01
C ALA A 215 -1.47 6.99 -9.06
N THR A 216 -1.06 5.75 -8.81
CA THR A 216 0.24 5.40 -8.23
C THR A 216 0.98 4.45 -9.16
N ASN A 217 2.13 3.93 -8.75
CA ASN A 217 2.85 2.96 -9.56
C ASN A 217 2.02 1.68 -9.79
N THR A 218 1.17 1.31 -8.82
CA THR A 218 0.42 0.06 -8.78
C THR A 218 -1.09 0.24 -8.76
N ARG A 219 -1.60 1.47 -8.73
CA ARG A 219 -3.03 1.75 -8.67
C ARG A 219 -3.44 2.78 -9.69
N TYR A 220 -4.63 2.62 -10.25
CA TYR A 220 -5.24 3.60 -11.12
C TYR A 220 -6.75 3.64 -10.92
N SER A 221 -7.29 4.79 -10.54
CA SER A 221 -8.74 5.02 -10.53
C SER A 221 -9.14 5.90 -11.70
N PHE A 222 -10.30 5.63 -12.26
CA PHE A 222 -10.79 6.32 -13.44
C PHE A 222 -12.31 6.46 -13.46
N HIS A 223 -12.75 7.43 -14.25
CA HIS A 223 -14.11 7.56 -14.77
C HIS A 223 -14.12 7.26 -16.26
N LEU A 224 -15.25 6.81 -16.80
CA LEU A 224 -15.40 6.57 -18.24
C LEU A 224 -15.96 7.84 -18.90
N GLU A 225 -15.37 8.26 -20.03
CA GLU A 225 -15.78 9.49 -20.73
C GLU A 225 -17.23 9.37 -21.25
N ASN A 226 -18.12 10.30 -20.84
CA ASN A 226 -19.50 10.57 -21.33
C ASN A 226 -20.73 10.26 -20.46
N ASN A 227 -20.71 9.74 -19.22
CA ASN A 227 -21.96 9.70 -18.42
C ASN A 227 -21.80 9.37 -16.93
N THR A 228 -22.60 10.09 -16.12
CA THR A 228 -23.02 9.90 -14.70
C THR A 228 -21.97 9.47 -13.66
N SER A 229 -22.25 9.71 -12.38
CA SER A 229 -21.41 9.31 -11.23
C SER A 229 -21.14 7.80 -11.13
N ASP A 230 -21.75 6.99 -11.99
CA ASP A 230 -21.88 5.55 -11.81
C ASP A 230 -20.87 4.77 -12.66
N ASN A 231 -20.15 5.44 -13.58
CA ASN A 231 -19.17 4.84 -14.47
C ASN A 231 -17.74 5.05 -13.95
N THR A 232 -17.38 4.28 -12.93
CA THR A 232 -16.09 4.38 -12.23
C THR A 232 -15.35 3.05 -12.25
N GLY A 233 -14.03 3.09 -12.10
CA GLY A 233 -13.24 1.89 -11.92
C GLY A 233 -11.95 2.11 -11.17
N GLU A 234 -11.40 1.03 -10.64
CA GLU A 234 -10.11 0.98 -9.97
C GLU A 234 -9.36 -0.28 -10.42
N ALA A 235 -8.11 -0.08 -10.82
CA ALA A 235 -7.14 -1.12 -11.11
C ALA A 235 -6.08 -1.16 -10.00
N VAL A 236 -5.78 -2.36 -9.47
CA VAL A 236 -4.78 -2.59 -8.42
C VAL A 236 -3.86 -3.73 -8.84
N LEU A 237 -2.57 -3.44 -8.95
CA LEU A 237 -1.51 -4.40 -9.29
C LEU A 237 -0.70 -4.79 -8.05
N VAL A 238 -0.47 -6.08 -7.87
CA VAL A 238 0.49 -6.62 -6.89
C VAL A 238 1.78 -6.95 -7.64
N ILE A 239 2.84 -6.17 -7.41
CA ILE A 239 4.09 -6.25 -8.20
C ILE A 239 4.74 -7.62 -8.09
N GLU A 240 4.75 -8.22 -6.89
CA GLU A 240 5.46 -9.46 -6.60
C GLU A 240 4.91 -10.66 -7.38
N THR A 241 3.61 -10.63 -7.66
CA THR A 241 2.89 -11.72 -8.35
C THR A 241 2.51 -11.34 -9.77
N GLY A 242 2.57 -10.06 -10.12
CA GLY A 242 2.01 -9.51 -11.35
C GLY A 242 0.48 -9.60 -11.42
N LEU A 243 -0.20 -9.95 -10.33
CA LEU A 243 -1.65 -10.07 -10.28
C LEU A 243 -2.28 -8.67 -10.33
N ILE A 244 -3.25 -8.50 -11.22
CA ILE A 244 -4.07 -7.30 -11.30
C ILE A 244 -5.53 -7.65 -11.01
N GLU A 245 -6.15 -6.83 -10.19
CA GLU A 245 -7.60 -6.77 -10.06
C GLU A 245 -8.08 -5.44 -10.67
N ILE A 246 -9.07 -5.48 -11.54
CA ILE A 246 -9.76 -4.28 -12.03
C ILE A 246 -11.23 -4.41 -11.72
N SER A 247 -11.74 -3.57 -10.83
CA SER A 247 -13.16 -3.47 -10.52
C SER A 247 -13.71 -2.22 -11.19
N TYR A 248 -14.77 -2.34 -11.99
CA TYR A 248 -15.36 -1.19 -12.67
C TYR A 248 -16.87 -1.35 -12.85
N SER A 249 -17.55 -0.23 -13.00
CA SER A 249 -18.97 -0.15 -13.33
C SER A 249 -19.11 0.55 -14.68
N LEU A 250 -19.83 -0.08 -15.61
CA LEU A 250 -20.17 0.49 -16.91
C LEU A 250 -21.67 0.31 -17.13
N GLU A 251 -22.36 1.42 -17.44
CA GLU A 251 -23.81 1.43 -17.74
C GLU A 251 -24.68 0.83 -16.60
N GLY A 252 -24.17 0.90 -15.37
CA GLY A 252 -24.85 0.38 -14.17
C GLY A 252 -24.56 -1.10 -13.88
N GLU A 253 -23.76 -1.78 -14.71
CA GLU A 253 -23.28 -3.13 -14.45
C GLU A 253 -21.88 -3.08 -13.85
N THR A 254 -21.69 -3.75 -12.72
CA THR A 254 -20.38 -3.90 -12.08
C THR A 254 -19.72 -5.18 -12.57
N GLU A 255 -18.47 -5.06 -12.99
CA GLU A 255 -17.65 -6.15 -13.47
C GLU A 255 -16.30 -6.16 -12.75
N LYS A 256 -15.69 -7.34 -12.65
CA LYS A 256 -14.36 -7.51 -12.11
C LYS A 256 -13.50 -8.36 -13.02
N PHE A 257 -12.33 -7.84 -13.36
CA PHE A 257 -11.28 -8.56 -14.06
C PHE A 257 -10.18 -8.97 -13.09
N ASN A 258 -9.82 -10.26 -13.12
CA ASN A 258 -8.68 -10.79 -12.40
C ASN A 258 -7.68 -11.35 -13.40
N GLY A 259 -6.47 -10.80 -13.43
CA GLY A 259 -5.46 -11.19 -14.42
C GLY A 259 -4.03 -11.17 -13.91
N ILE A 260 -3.12 -11.52 -14.80
CA ILE A 260 -1.68 -11.48 -14.60
C ILE A 260 -1.07 -10.63 -15.70
N LYS A 261 -0.09 -9.79 -15.35
CA LYS A 261 0.69 -8.99 -16.29
C LYS A 261 1.50 -9.89 -17.23
N LEU A 262 1.46 -9.60 -18.54
CA LEU A 262 2.21 -10.32 -19.57
C LEU A 262 3.64 -9.78 -19.76
#